data_AF-A0A4Q1A1X2-F1
#
_entry.id   AF-A0A4Q1A1X2-F1
#
_cell.length_a   1.000
_cell.length_b   1.000
_cell.length_c   1.000
_cell.angle_alpha   90.00
_cell.angle_beta   90.00
_cell.angle_gamma   90.00
#
_symmetry.space_group_name_H-M   'P 1'
#
loop_
_entity.id
_entity.type
_entity.pdbx_description
1 polymer ?
#
loop_
_entity_poly.entity_id
_entity_poly.type
_entity_poly.pdbx_seq_one_letter_code
_entity_poly.pdbx_strand_id
1 'polypeptide(L)'
;DLDDKFIQPSIEEAVADDKPTCGNILTAVGAFGIERGLVGVEDSQTTVNVYDVNTGATITQVIQTPNRTVQYHGDLEIPGVPGKASPIEMFFKNITGGKTGHYLPTGNKYDIFDGVKATCLDISMPVIFVKAEDIGLTGYE
;
A
#
# COMPACT_ATOMS: atom_id res chain seq x y z
N ASP A 1 10.06 11.33 6.95
CA ASP A 1 10.13 11.09 8.40
C ASP A 1 10.61 9.69 8.71
N LEU A 2 10.04 8.68 8.03
CA LEU A 2 10.46 7.29 8.14
C LEU A 2 10.74 6.71 6.77
N ASP A 3 11.66 5.75 6.71
CA ASP A 3 11.84 4.86 5.56
C ASP A 3 11.24 3.49 5.92
N ASP A 4 10.38 2.96 5.05
CA ASP A 4 9.77 1.64 5.18
C ASP A 4 10.29 0.70 4.08
N LYS A 5 10.73 -0.49 4.48
CA LYS A 5 11.17 -1.55 3.57
C LYS A 5 10.37 -2.82 3.89
N PHE A 6 9.37 -3.09 3.07
CA PHE A 6 8.58 -4.30 3.16
C PHE A 6 9.36 -5.50 2.62
N ILE A 7 9.18 -6.65 3.28
CA ILE A 7 9.77 -7.93 2.92
C ILE A 7 8.69 -9.01 3.07
N GLN A 8 8.41 -9.73 1.99
CA GLN A 8 7.47 -10.85 1.97
C GLN A 8 8.23 -12.17 2.20
N PRO A 9 8.10 -12.80 3.38
CA PRO A 9 8.60 -14.16 3.55
C PRO A 9 7.75 -15.16 2.77
N SER A 10 8.40 -16.13 2.12
CA SER A 10 7.73 -17.32 1.58
C SER A 10 7.31 -18.26 2.74
N ILE A 11 6.19 -18.94 2.55
CA ILE A 11 5.69 -19.94 3.52
C ILE A 11 6.37 -21.30 3.30
N GLU A 12 6.66 -21.64 2.04
CA GLU A 12 7.12 -22.98 1.64
C GLU A 12 8.64 -23.04 1.44
N GLU A 13 9.25 -21.91 1.08
CA GLU A 13 10.66 -21.84 0.70
C GLU A 13 11.44 -20.92 1.65
N ALA A 14 12.74 -21.16 1.78
CA ALA A 14 13.65 -20.30 2.54
C ALA A 14 14.04 -19.04 1.75
N VAL A 15 13.04 -18.28 1.28
CA VAL A 15 13.20 -17.07 0.45
C VAL A 15 12.39 -15.92 1.04
N ALA A 16 12.93 -14.72 0.93
CA ALA A 16 12.26 -13.47 1.28
C ALA A 16 12.30 -12.52 0.08
N ASP A 17 11.14 -12.10 -0.41
CA ASP A 17 11.01 -11.18 -1.55
C ASP A 17 10.89 -9.74 -1.06
N ASP A 18 11.84 -8.91 -1.47
CA ASP A 18 11.94 -7.51 -1.09
C ASP A 18 11.52 -6.56 -2.24
N LYS A 19 10.96 -7.10 -3.32
CA LYS A 19 10.48 -6.33 -4.46
C LYS A 19 9.10 -5.70 -4.26
N PRO A 20 8.08 -6.38 -3.71
CA PRO A 20 6.76 -5.79 -3.56
C PRO A 20 6.72 -4.78 -2.41
N THR A 21 5.65 -3.99 -2.37
CA THR A 21 5.23 -3.23 -1.18
C THR A 21 3.98 -3.88 -0.60
N CYS A 22 3.60 -3.50 0.62
CA CYS A 22 2.35 -3.92 1.22
C CYS A 22 1.62 -2.73 1.85
N GLY A 23 0.59 -2.24 1.15
CA GLY A 23 -0.21 -1.11 1.64
C GLY A 23 -0.86 -1.37 3.01
N ASN A 24 -1.19 -2.62 3.32
CA ASN A 24 -1.79 -2.98 4.61
C ASN A 24 -0.77 -2.88 5.77
N ILE A 25 0.43 -3.44 5.61
CA ILE A 25 1.47 -3.35 6.66
C ILE A 25 1.96 -1.91 6.81
N LEU A 26 2.07 -1.19 5.70
CA LEU A 26 2.45 0.22 5.67
C LEU A 26 1.58 1.08 6.59
N THR A 27 0.27 0.78 6.74
CA THR A 27 -0.66 1.53 7.60
C THR A 27 -0.17 1.68 9.05
N ALA A 28 0.61 0.72 9.56
CA ALA A 28 1.10 0.72 10.94
C ALA A 28 2.39 1.52 11.14
N VAL A 29 3.11 1.88 10.07
CA VAL A 29 4.48 2.41 10.15
C VAL A 29 4.54 3.74 10.88
N GLY A 30 3.62 4.67 10.60
CA GLY A 30 3.60 5.98 11.27
C GLY A 30 3.31 5.87 12.77
N ALA A 31 2.31 5.05 13.15
CA ALA A 31 2.00 4.76 14.54
C ALA A 31 3.19 4.11 15.28
N PHE A 32 3.83 3.12 14.65
CA PHE A 32 5.05 2.51 15.18
C PHE A 32 6.16 3.54 15.37
N GLY A 33 6.40 4.42 14.40
CA GLY A 33 7.43 5.45 14.49
C GLY A 33 7.19 6.43 15.65
N ILE A 34 5.93 6.80 15.90
CA ILE A 34 5.54 7.63 17.05
C ILE A 34 5.84 6.89 18.37
N GLU A 35 5.38 5.64 18.52
CA GLU A 35 5.56 4.87 19.75
C GLU A 35 7.03 4.53 20.05
N ARG A 36 7.85 4.40 19.01
CA ARG A 36 9.29 4.17 19.14
C ARG A 36 10.10 5.46 19.29
N GLY A 37 9.45 6.63 19.26
CA GLY A 37 10.13 7.92 19.36
C GLY A 37 11.01 8.25 18.16
N LEU A 38 10.75 7.62 17.01
CA LEU A 38 11.41 7.92 15.73
C LEU A 38 10.81 9.17 15.08
N VAL A 39 9.55 9.48 15.39
CA VAL A 39 8.83 10.67 14.92
C VAL A 39 8.27 11.43 16.12
N GLY A 40 8.31 12.76 16.06
CA GLY A 40 7.66 13.60 17.06
C GLY A 40 6.14 13.45 17.03
N VAL A 41 5.51 13.41 18.21
CA VAL A 41 4.05 13.35 18.33
C VAL A 41 3.45 14.74 18.46
N GLU A 42 2.34 14.96 17.76
CA GLU A 42 1.49 16.15 17.87
C GLU A 42 0.22 15.80 18.67
N ASP A 43 -0.43 16.82 19.24
CA ASP A 43 -1.69 16.59 19.96
C ASP A 43 -2.86 16.51 18.97
N SER A 44 -3.89 15.73 19.31
CA SER A 44 -5.05 15.39 18.49
C SER A 44 -4.75 14.55 17.25
N GLN A 45 -3.86 15.00 16.36
CA GLN A 45 -3.44 14.27 15.16
C GLN A 45 -1.96 14.48 14.88
N THR A 46 -1.27 13.45 14.41
CA THR A 46 0.13 13.51 13.97
C THR A 46 0.21 13.12 12.50
N THR A 47 0.82 13.98 11.70
CA THR A 47 1.12 13.68 10.29
C THR A 47 2.52 13.08 10.15
N VAL A 48 2.64 11.92 9.52
CA VAL A 48 3.91 11.23 9.30
C VAL A 48 4.11 10.95 7.81
N ASN A 49 5.23 11.37 7.25
CA ASN A 49 5.62 11.06 5.88
C ASN A 49 6.54 9.85 5.85
N VAL A 50 6.05 8.77 5.25
CA VAL A 50 6.76 7.49 5.08
C VAL A 50 7.24 7.38 3.64
N TYR A 51 8.53 7.13 3.45
CA TYR A 51 9.11 6.80 2.16
C TYR A 51 9.13 5.27 2.00
N ASP A 52 8.43 4.77 0.99
CA ASP A 52 8.43 3.35 0.65
C ASP A 52 9.68 3.04 -0.19
N VAL A 53 10.65 2.36 0.42
CA VAL A 53 11.93 2.00 -0.20
C VAL A 53 11.74 0.99 -1.34
N ASN A 54 10.68 0.18 -1.31
CA ASN A 54 10.41 -0.79 -2.37
C ASN A 54 9.97 -0.09 -3.67
N THR A 55 9.19 0.99 -3.58
CA THR A 55 8.55 1.62 -4.75
C THR A 55 9.04 3.04 -5.06
N GLY A 56 9.71 3.69 -4.12
CA GLY A 56 10.06 5.10 -4.20
C GLY A 56 8.88 6.05 -3.93
N ALA A 57 7.72 5.52 -3.57
CA ALA A 57 6.55 6.32 -3.24
C ALA A 57 6.72 7.05 -1.91
N THR A 58 5.99 8.16 -1.74
CA THR A 58 5.87 8.84 -0.45
C THR A 58 4.43 8.80 0.00
N ILE A 59 4.21 8.32 1.22
CA ILE A 59 2.90 8.14 1.80
C ILE A 59 2.79 9.01 3.04
N THR A 60 1.89 9.99 2.99
CA THR A 60 1.55 10.80 4.16
C THR A 60 0.45 10.08 4.93
N GLN A 61 0.71 9.77 6.20
CA GLN A 61 -0.22 9.14 7.13
C GLN A 61 -0.70 10.16 8.15
N VAL A 62 -2.01 10.23 8.40
CA VAL A 62 -2.59 11.04 9.47
C VAL A 62 -3.08 10.11 10.56
N ILE A 63 -2.37 10.10 11.69
CA ILE A 63 -2.62 9.23 12.84
C ILE A 63 -3.32 10.02 13.93
N GLN A 64 -4.38 9.45 14.53
CA GLN A 64 -5.05 10.07 15.68
C GLN A 64 -4.16 9.96 16.92
N THR A 65 -3.82 11.10 17.52
CA THR A 65 -2.93 11.20 18.68
C THR A 65 -3.46 12.12 19.80
N PRO A 66 -4.70 11.93 20.30
CA PRO A 66 -5.25 12.71 21.40
C PRO A 66 -4.38 12.58 22.66
N ASN A 67 -4.13 13.70 23.35
CA ASN A 67 -3.20 13.76 24.47
C ASN A 67 -1.80 13.24 24.12
N ARG A 68 -1.37 13.46 22.87
CA ARG A 68 -0.05 13.09 22.35
C ARG A 68 0.25 11.59 22.45
N THR A 69 -0.78 10.74 22.35
CA THR A 69 -0.67 9.27 22.41
C THR A 69 -1.42 8.65 21.25
N VAL A 70 -0.85 7.65 20.59
CA VAL A 70 -1.52 6.92 19.49
C VAL A 70 -2.83 6.31 19.99
N GLN A 71 -3.92 6.61 19.28
CA GLN A 71 -5.25 6.10 19.56
C GLN A 71 -5.58 4.98 18.58
N TYR A 72 -5.77 3.75 19.08
CA TYR A 72 -6.19 2.60 18.26
C TYR A 72 -7.70 2.35 18.27
N HIS A 73 -8.39 2.77 19.33
CA HIS A 73 -9.85 2.65 19.40
C HIS A 73 -10.53 3.81 18.68
N GLY A 74 -11.55 3.50 17.89
CA GLY A 74 -12.35 4.47 17.15
C GLY A 74 -13.56 3.80 16.54
N ASP A 75 -14.21 4.47 15.59
CA ASP A 75 -15.50 4.04 15.02
C ASP A 75 -15.42 3.55 13.57
N LEU A 76 -14.23 3.48 12.97
CA LEU A 76 -14.05 3.04 11.60
C LEU A 76 -14.11 1.51 11.51
N GLU A 77 -14.92 1.00 10.59
CA GLU A 77 -14.95 -0.41 10.19
C GLU A 77 -14.35 -0.56 8.80
N ILE A 78 -13.61 -1.65 8.57
CA ILE A 78 -13.10 -2.03 7.24
C ILE A 78 -13.45 -3.49 6.93
N PRO A 79 -13.82 -3.83 5.69
CA PRO A 79 -14.08 -5.22 5.31
C PRO A 79 -12.88 -6.13 5.59
N GLY A 80 -13.14 -7.30 6.17
CA GLY A 80 -12.11 -8.29 6.49
C GLY A 80 -11.52 -8.20 7.90
N VAL A 81 -11.82 -7.15 8.67
CA VAL A 81 -11.38 -7.00 10.08
C VAL A 81 -12.59 -6.87 11.02
N PRO A 82 -12.74 -7.76 12.01
CA PRO A 82 -13.84 -7.66 12.98
C PRO A 82 -13.72 -6.43 13.88
N GLY A 83 -14.84 -5.75 14.11
CA GLY A 83 -14.93 -4.63 15.05
C GLY A 83 -14.55 -3.28 14.43
N LYS A 84 -14.21 -2.33 15.31
CA LYS A 84 -13.94 -0.93 14.97
C LYS A 84 -12.58 -0.48 15.47
N ALA A 85 -11.93 0.41 14.72
CA ALA A 85 -10.65 1.00 15.08
C ALA A 85 -10.59 2.49 14.73
N SER A 86 -9.54 3.14 15.19
CA SER A 86 -9.21 4.52 14.84
C SER A 86 -8.80 4.61 13.37
N PRO A 87 -9.26 5.62 12.62
CA PRO A 87 -8.88 5.79 11.23
C PRO A 87 -7.42 6.23 11.10
N ILE A 88 -6.76 5.72 10.05
CA ILE A 88 -5.49 6.25 9.55
C ILE A 88 -5.73 6.68 8.10
N GLU A 89 -5.67 7.98 7.85
CA GLU A 89 -5.80 8.49 6.48
C GLU A 89 -4.45 8.39 5.76
N MET A 90 -4.46 7.91 4.52
CA MET A 90 -3.26 7.68 3.73
C MET A 90 -3.33 8.42 2.41
N PHE A 91 -2.35 9.29 2.16
CA PHE A 91 -2.21 10.04 0.93
C PHE A 91 -0.96 9.60 0.18
N PHE A 92 -1.17 9.03 -1.00
CA PHE A 92 -0.11 8.45 -1.81
C PHE A 92 0.39 9.46 -2.86
N LYS A 93 1.70 9.71 -2.87
CA LYS A 93 2.39 10.57 -3.84
C LYS A 93 3.49 9.78 -4.54
N ASN A 94 3.78 10.16 -5.78
CA ASN A 94 4.82 9.55 -6.61
C ASN A 94 4.65 8.03 -6.80
N ILE A 95 3.41 7.56 -6.93
CA ILE A 95 3.09 6.13 -7.08
C ILE A 95 3.11 5.65 -8.54
N THR A 96 3.21 6.56 -9.51
CA THR A 96 3.15 6.18 -10.93
C THR A 96 4.51 5.74 -11.45
N GLY A 97 4.58 4.58 -12.10
CA GLY A 97 5.78 4.10 -12.76
C GLY A 97 6.90 3.72 -11.77
N GLY A 98 6.57 3.40 -10.51
CA GLY A 98 7.58 3.13 -9.48
C GLY A 98 8.54 1.98 -9.85
N LYS A 99 8.09 0.99 -10.63
CA LYS A 99 8.92 -0.15 -11.06
C LYS A 99 9.35 -0.08 -12.52
N THR A 100 8.51 0.47 -13.38
CA THR A 100 8.68 0.45 -14.85
C THR A 100 9.06 1.81 -15.43
N GLY A 101 9.02 2.87 -14.60
CA GLY A 101 9.21 4.26 -15.01
C GLY A 101 8.02 4.89 -15.72
N HIS A 102 6.96 4.12 -16.02
CA HIS A 102 5.86 4.59 -16.87
C HIS A 102 4.50 4.16 -16.33
N TYR A 103 3.49 5.02 -16.49
CA TYR A 103 2.10 4.73 -16.14
C TYR A 103 1.54 3.51 -16.93
N LEU A 104 1.80 3.48 -18.24
CA LEU A 104 1.53 2.36 -19.14
C LEU A 104 2.88 1.80 -19.59
N PRO A 105 3.39 0.73 -18.96
CA PRO A 105 4.71 0.19 -19.26
C PRO A 105 4.89 -0.26 -20.73
N THR A 106 3.81 -0.68 -21.37
CA THR A 106 3.77 -1.10 -22.77
C THR A 106 3.57 0.07 -23.75
N GLY A 107 3.27 1.26 -23.23
CA GLY A 107 2.86 2.43 -24.02
C GLY A 107 1.41 2.36 -24.54
N ASN A 108 0.73 1.22 -24.40
CA ASN A 108 -0.61 1.01 -24.92
C ASN A 108 -1.65 1.04 -23.81
N LYS A 109 -2.86 1.54 -24.12
CA LYS A 109 -4.01 1.39 -23.20
C LYS A 109 -4.49 -0.06 -23.11
N TYR A 110 -4.32 -0.80 -24.21
CA TYR A 110 -4.69 -2.21 -24.31
C TYR A 110 -3.63 -2.96 -25.11
N ASP A 111 -3.27 -4.12 -24.61
CA ASP A 111 -2.43 -5.10 -25.27
C ASP A 111 -3.24 -6.38 -25.49
N ILE A 112 -2.80 -7.22 -26.43
CA ILE A 112 -3.36 -8.56 -26.65
C ILE A 112 -2.24 -9.56 -26.36
N PHE A 113 -2.45 -10.40 -25.36
CA PHE A 113 -1.56 -11.52 -25.02
C PHE A 113 -2.36 -12.81 -25.15
N ASP A 114 -1.89 -13.73 -25.99
CA ASP A 114 -2.53 -15.03 -26.23
C ASP A 114 -4.05 -14.94 -26.57
N GLY A 115 -4.43 -13.88 -27.29
CA GLY A 115 -5.83 -13.60 -27.66
C GLY A 115 -6.67 -12.92 -26.57
N VAL A 116 -6.12 -12.71 -25.37
CA VAL A 116 -6.79 -12.03 -24.25
C VAL A 116 -6.43 -10.55 -24.26
N LYS A 117 -7.45 -9.70 -24.11
CA LYS A 117 -7.27 -8.25 -23.98
C LYS A 117 -6.87 -7.89 -22.55
N ALA A 118 -5.73 -7.21 -22.43
CA ALA A 118 -5.18 -6.81 -21.15
C ALA A 118 -4.85 -5.31 -21.11
N THR A 119 -4.81 -4.76 -19.91
CA THR A 119 -4.24 -3.43 -19.64
C THR A 119 -3.13 -3.58 -18.60
N CYS A 120 -1.91 -3.21 -18.97
CA CYS A 120 -0.76 -3.18 -18.08
C CYS A 120 -0.63 -1.79 -17.44
N LEU A 121 -0.73 -1.71 -16.12
CA LEU A 121 -0.56 -0.47 -15.36
C LEU A 121 0.55 -0.63 -14.33
N ASP A 122 1.28 0.45 -14.09
CA ASP A 122 2.20 0.55 -12.95
C ASP A 122 1.83 1.78 -12.12
N ILE A 123 0.96 1.53 -11.14
CA ILE A 123 0.53 2.51 -10.13
C ILE A 123 0.65 1.81 -8.78
N SER A 124 1.60 2.25 -7.97
CA SER A 124 2.07 1.62 -6.72
C SER A 124 2.76 0.27 -6.95
N MET A 125 2.17 -0.61 -7.76
CA MET A 125 2.76 -1.85 -8.22
C MET A 125 2.34 -2.19 -9.66
N PRO A 126 3.16 -2.93 -10.42
CA PRO A 126 2.76 -3.44 -11.73
C PRO A 126 1.60 -4.43 -11.60
N VAL A 127 0.53 -4.17 -12.35
CA VAL A 127 -0.65 -5.03 -12.43
C VAL A 127 -1.09 -5.20 -13.89
N ILE A 128 -1.63 -6.38 -14.18
CA ILE A 128 -2.24 -6.68 -15.48
C ILE A 128 -3.72 -6.91 -15.24
N PHE A 129 -4.56 -6.02 -15.75
CA PHE A 129 -6.00 -6.17 -15.73
C PHE A 129 -6.46 -6.95 -16.94
N VAL A 130 -7.21 -8.02 -16.70
CA VAL A 130 -7.93 -8.79 -17.72
C VAL A 130 -9.39 -8.92 -17.29
N LYS A 131 -10.28 -9.16 -18.24
CA LYS A 131 -11.66 -9.49 -17.92
C LYS A 131 -11.76 -10.97 -17.54
N ALA A 132 -12.51 -11.28 -16.48
CA ALA A 132 -12.71 -12.66 -16.03
C ALA A 132 -13.34 -13.54 -17.14
N GLU A 133 -14.31 -12.99 -17.89
CA GLU A 133 -14.98 -13.71 -18.99
C GLU A 133 -14.02 -14.14 -20.11
N ASP A 134 -12.97 -13.34 -20.38
CA ASP A 134 -11.98 -13.62 -21.42
C ASP A 134 -11.07 -14.81 -21.05
N ILE A 135 -11.08 -15.23 -19.78
CA ILE A 135 -10.37 -16.40 -19.26
C ILE A 135 -11.33 -17.48 -18.71
N GLY A 136 -12.62 -17.39 -19.04
CA GLY A 136 -13.62 -18.40 -18.69
C GLY A 136 -14.06 -18.41 -17.22
N LEU A 137 -13.90 -17.29 -16.50
CA LEU A 137 -14.30 -17.13 -15.10
C LEU A 137 -15.45 -16.12 -14.96
N THR A 138 -16.18 -16.18 -13.84
CA THR A 138 -17.24 -15.20 -13.53
C THR A 138 -16.70 -13.94 -12.86
N GLY A 139 -15.59 -14.07 -12.12
CA GLY A 139 -15.01 -12.99 -11.32
C GLY A 139 -15.63 -12.86 -9.93
N TYR A 140 -16.47 -13.81 -9.53
CA TYR A 140 -17.12 -13.88 -8.22
C TYR A 140 -16.82 -15.18 -7.46
N GLU A 141 -15.94 -16.02 -8.00
CA GLU A 141 -15.40 -17.21 -7.32
C GLU A 141 -14.61 -16.87 -6.05
#